data_AF-A0A6A4GNF6-F1
#
_entry.id   AF-A0A6A4GNF6-F1
#
_cell.length_a   1.000
_cell.length_b   1.000
_cell.length_c   1.000
_cell.angle_alpha   90.00
_cell.angle_beta   90.00
_cell.angle_gamma   90.00
#
_symmetry.space_group_name_H-M   'P 1'
#
loop_
_entity.id
_entity.type
_entity.pdbx_description
1 polymer ?
#
loop_
_entity_poly.entity_id
_entity_poly.type
_entity_poly.pdbx_seq_one_letter_code
_entity_poly.pdbx_strand_id
1 'polypeptide(L)'
;MKVWTRDLQTLFPHIRGSTPRPNIHAAAHIYDFLLLFGPVLSWWYFPFEHLIGVLQKINTNDHTGGEMEATIMKTMACTANIHCWLRHPDCPDAIHVLKDLFDKCFVPVSRPDALNEFVERKGTHRAYVAHDGDNLSPFKTHPGNSTIIYRPLPSKPPVAGQIQSIENLHNHDGQNTGICLHVHRHNLLSKALYDPFLQFPHFNAKTYSTTLRAAEDIIGLDDIVAHAAQYNYSHGRSVMVSLSRQ
;
A
#
# COMPACT_ATOMS: atom_id res chain seq x y z
N MET A 1 34.55 3.90 14.17
CA MET A 1 33.68 3.19 13.21
C MET A 1 34.22 1.80 12.80
N LYS A 2 35.48 1.66 12.36
CA LYS A 2 36.01 0.38 11.82
C LYS A 2 36.08 -0.80 12.82
N VAL A 3 36.17 -0.53 14.13
CA VAL A 3 36.34 -1.59 15.14
C VAL A 3 35.06 -2.43 15.28
N TRP A 4 33.90 -1.79 15.48
CA TRP A 4 32.63 -2.48 15.64
C TRP A 4 32.20 -3.27 14.40
N THR A 5 32.35 -2.70 13.19
CA THR A 5 31.97 -3.38 11.94
C THR A 5 32.92 -4.51 11.56
N ARG A 6 34.18 -4.45 11.97
CA ARG A 6 35.18 -5.52 11.74
C ARG A 6 34.85 -6.78 12.52
N ASP A 7 34.46 -6.62 13.78
CA ASP A 7 34.20 -7.76 14.66
C ASP A 7 32.85 -8.43 14.32
N LEU A 8 31.93 -7.69 13.69
CA LEU A 8 30.66 -8.18 13.16
C LEU A 8 30.85 -9.30 12.12
N GLN A 9 31.84 -9.17 11.24
CA GLN A 9 32.18 -10.23 10.26
C GLN A 9 32.86 -11.44 10.88
N THR A 10 33.42 -11.29 12.08
CA THR A 10 34.05 -12.38 12.84
C THR A 10 32.98 -13.19 13.56
N LEU A 11 32.00 -12.51 14.16
CA LEU A 11 30.86 -13.13 14.85
C LEU A 11 29.83 -13.71 13.89
N PHE A 12 29.66 -13.12 12.71
CA PHE A 12 28.70 -13.55 11.69
C PHE A 12 29.42 -13.81 10.35
N PRO A 13 30.05 -14.98 10.15
CA PRO A 13 30.82 -15.25 8.94
C PRO A 13 30.00 -15.21 7.63
N HIS A 14 28.69 -15.46 7.70
CA HIS A 14 27.79 -15.48 6.55
C HIS A 14 27.57 -14.08 5.91
N ILE A 15 27.90 -12.99 6.62
CA ILE A 15 27.85 -11.63 6.05
C ILE A 15 29.17 -11.22 5.38
N ARG A 16 30.20 -12.06 5.41
CA ARG A 16 31.51 -11.80 4.81
C ARG A 16 31.34 -11.67 3.29
N GLY A 17 31.64 -10.49 2.73
CA GLY A 17 31.43 -10.16 1.32
C GLY A 17 30.14 -9.37 1.02
N SER A 18 29.27 -9.16 2.00
CA SER A 18 28.11 -8.28 1.85
C SER A 18 28.51 -6.80 1.93
N THR A 19 27.94 -5.97 1.07
CA THR A 19 28.12 -4.51 1.15
C THR A 19 27.46 -3.96 2.42
N PRO A 20 28.15 -3.11 3.20
CA PRO A 20 27.55 -2.46 4.37
C PRO A 20 26.28 -1.70 3.99
N ARG A 21 25.21 -1.90 4.75
CA ARG A 21 23.94 -1.19 4.54
C ARG A 21 24.08 0.26 5.03
N PRO A 22 23.39 1.23 4.40
CA PRO A 22 23.38 2.63 4.85
C PRO A 22 23.03 2.79 6.34
N ASN A 23 22.17 1.94 6.89
CA ASN A 23 21.78 1.96 8.30
C ASN A 23 22.97 1.73 9.25
N ILE A 24 23.95 0.90 8.85
CA ILE A 24 25.16 0.63 9.64
C ILE A 24 26.06 1.88 9.65
N HIS A 25 26.11 2.62 8.54
CA HIS A 25 26.80 3.90 8.47
C HIS A 25 26.08 4.99 9.29
N ALA A 26 24.76 5.09 9.19
CA ALA A 26 23.95 6.02 9.97
C ALA A 26 24.10 5.79 11.49
N ALA A 27 24.15 4.53 11.93
CA ALA A 27 24.38 4.18 13.33
C ALA A 27 25.68 4.77 13.90
N ALA A 28 26.72 4.91 13.07
CA ALA A 28 27.98 5.50 13.48
C ALA A 28 27.89 7.00 13.78
N HIS A 29 26.91 7.68 13.17
CA HIS A 29 26.69 9.12 13.33
C HIS A 29 25.65 9.45 14.40
N ILE A 30 25.02 8.46 15.06
CA ILE A 30 24.06 8.71 16.14
C ILE A 30 24.68 9.60 17.24
N TYR A 31 25.93 9.34 17.62
CA TYR A 31 26.64 10.17 18.60
C TYR A 31 26.81 11.62 18.13
N ASP A 32 27.31 11.80 16.90
CA ASP A 32 27.52 13.13 16.31
C ASP A 32 26.20 13.90 16.22
N PHE A 33 25.14 13.20 15.81
CA PHE A 33 23.81 13.77 15.68
C PHE A 33 23.17 14.16 17.02
N LEU A 34 23.39 13.36 18.06
CA LEU A 34 22.93 13.73 19.42
C LEU A 34 23.64 14.99 19.92
N LEU A 35 24.92 15.19 19.59
CA LEU A 35 25.66 16.41 19.93
C LEU A 35 25.17 17.63 19.13
N LEU A 36 24.89 17.46 17.84
CA LEU A 36 24.49 18.54 16.94
C LEU A 36 23.03 18.98 17.14
N PHE A 37 22.13 18.02 17.31
CA PHE A 37 20.68 18.27 17.27
C PHE A 37 19.98 18.03 18.61
N GLY A 38 20.71 17.54 19.62
CA GLY A 38 20.14 17.14 20.90
C GLY A 38 19.31 15.86 20.81
N PRO A 39 18.53 15.52 21.86
CA PRO A 39 17.58 14.42 21.82
C PRO A 39 16.44 14.74 20.83
N VAL A 40 16.60 14.33 19.58
CA VAL A 40 15.56 14.46 18.55
C VAL A 40 14.45 13.45 18.85
N LEU A 41 13.24 13.95 19.08
CA LEU A 41 12.05 13.16 19.44
C LEU A 41 11.62 12.14 18.37
N SER A 42 12.11 12.24 17.14
CA SER A 42 11.63 11.47 16.01
C SER A 42 12.66 11.39 14.88
N TRP A 43 13.50 10.33 14.92
CA TRP A 43 14.29 9.88 13.75
C TRP A 43 13.51 8.89 12.88
N TRP A 44 12.29 8.54 13.30
CA TRP A 44 11.46 7.55 12.63
C TRP A 44 10.65 8.19 11.50
N TYR A 45 10.32 7.37 10.49
CA TYR A 45 9.35 7.76 9.48
C TYR A 45 7.91 7.37 9.87
N PHE A 46 7.72 6.68 10.99
CA PHE A 46 6.44 6.10 11.39
C PHE A 46 5.26 7.10 11.42
N PRO A 47 5.38 8.34 11.95
CA PRO A 47 4.31 9.33 11.87
C PRO A 47 3.95 9.73 10.44
N PHE A 48 4.95 9.80 9.56
CA PHE A 48 4.75 10.12 8.15
C PHE A 48 4.13 8.93 7.41
N GLU A 49 4.57 7.70 7.67
CA GLU A 49 3.96 6.48 7.14
C GLU A 49 2.50 6.36 7.58
N HIS A 50 2.22 6.66 8.85
CA HIS A 50 0.86 6.70 9.38
C HIS A 50 0.02 7.76 8.66
N LEU A 51 0.54 8.98 8.49
CA LEU A 51 -0.12 10.06 7.76
C LEU A 51 -0.39 9.66 6.30
N ILE A 52 0.59 9.06 5.61
CA ILE A 52 0.43 8.54 4.25
C ILE A 52 -0.67 7.48 4.21
N GLY A 53 -0.70 6.56 5.17
CA GLY A 53 -1.75 5.54 5.27
C GLY A 53 -3.15 6.14 5.49
N VAL A 54 -3.26 7.22 6.27
CA VAL A 54 -4.52 7.97 6.42
C VAL A 54 -4.90 8.64 5.09
N LEU A 55 -3.96 9.32 4.44
CA LEU A 55 -4.19 9.98 3.14
C LEU A 55 -4.60 8.97 2.05
N GLN A 56 -3.99 7.78 2.01
CA GLN A 56 -4.34 6.71 1.07
C GLN A 56 -5.75 6.13 1.28
N LYS A 57 -6.33 6.29 2.47
CA LYS A 57 -7.71 5.87 2.78
C LYS A 57 -8.74 6.93 2.40
N ILE A 58 -8.32 8.16 2.09
CA ILE A 58 -9.23 9.18 1.58
C ILE A 58 -9.67 8.72 0.20
N ASN A 59 -10.97 8.51 0.03
CA ASN A 59 -11.52 8.11 -1.25
C ASN A 59 -11.32 9.24 -2.28
N THR A 60 -10.58 8.93 -3.34
CA THR A 60 -10.25 9.88 -4.41
C THR A 60 -11.26 9.91 -5.54
N ASN A 61 -12.30 9.06 -5.52
CA ASN A 61 -13.31 8.95 -6.57
C ASN A 61 -12.70 8.91 -7.99
N ASP A 62 -11.54 8.27 -8.15
CA ASP A 62 -10.79 8.18 -9.42
C ASP A 62 -10.28 9.51 -10.01
N HIS A 63 -10.37 10.63 -9.26
CA HIS A 63 -9.75 11.89 -9.64
C HIS A 63 -8.24 11.81 -9.39
N THR A 64 -7.47 11.58 -10.45
CA THR A 64 -6.00 11.47 -10.43
C THR A 64 -5.37 12.65 -11.16
N GLY A 65 -4.19 13.10 -10.72
CA GLY A 65 -3.42 14.13 -11.44
C GLY A 65 -3.49 15.55 -10.89
N GLY A 66 -3.60 15.73 -9.58
CA GLY A 66 -3.42 17.05 -8.94
C GLY A 66 -4.71 17.73 -8.50
N GLU A 67 -5.89 17.28 -8.94
CA GLU A 67 -7.17 17.91 -8.60
C GLU A 67 -7.51 17.80 -7.11
N MET A 68 -7.22 16.65 -6.51
CA MET A 68 -7.38 16.44 -5.08
C MET A 68 -6.41 17.31 -4.30
N GLU A 69 -5.14 17.34 -4.71
CA GLU A 69 -4.10 18.13 -4.07
C GLU A 69 -4.43 19.62 -4.13
N ALA A 70 -4.94 20.09 -5.28
CA ALA A 70 -5.43 21.46 -5.44
C ALA A 70 -6.64 21.74 -4.55
N THR A 71 -7.58 20.81 -4.42
CA THR A 71 -8.75 20.94 -3.54
C THR A 71 -8.34 20.98 -2.07
N ILE A 72 -7.44 20.08 -1.64
CA ILE A 72 -6.89 20.06 -0.28
C ILE A 72 -6.17 21.38 0.00
N MET A 73 -5.29 21.83 -0.90
CA MET A 73 -4.55 23.08 -0.75
C MET A 73 -5.48 24.29 -0.68
N LYS A 74 -6.47 24.36 -1.58
CA LYS A 74 -7.47 25.45 -1.60
C LYS A 74 -8.32 25.45 -0.34
N THR A 75 -8.75 24.28 0.13
CA THR A 75 -9.49 24.12 1.38
C THR A 75 -8.64 24.54 2.57
N MET A 76 -7.38 24.10 2.65
CA MET A 76 -6.45 24.47 3.71
C MET A 76 -6.17 25.97 3.75
N ALA A 77 -5.93 26.60 2.59
CA ALA A 77 -5.74 28.04 2.48
C ALA A 77 -7.01 28.83 2.87
N CYS A 78 -8.18 28.35 2.45
CA CYS A 78 -9.47 28.93 2.83
C CYS A 78 -9.66 28.88 4.36
N THR A 79 -9.45 27.70 4.97
CA THR A 79 -9.54 27.52 6.43
C THR A 79 -8.55 28.40 7.19
N ALA A 80 -7.32 28.52 6.71
CA ALA A 80 -6.32 29.42 7.31
C ALA A 80 -6.75 30.89 7.24
N ASN A 81 -7.31 31.33 6.11
CA ASN A 81 -7.84 32.69 5.97
C ASN A 81 -9.03 32.94 6.90
N ILE A 82 -9.95 31.97 7.04
CA ILE A 82 -11.06 32.05 7.99
C ILE A 82 -10.54 32.15 9.43
N HIS A 83 -9.57 31.33 9.81
CA HIS A 83 -8.94 31.38 11.13
C HIS A 83 -8.24 32.73 11.38
N CYS A 84 -7.62 33.32 10.36
CA CYS A 84 -7.01 34.64 10.45
C CYS A 84 -8.09 35.71 10.75
N TRP A 85 -9.18 35.71 9.98
CA TRP A 85 -10.29 36.64 10.20
C TRP A 85 -10.95 36.47 11.56
N LEU A 86 -11.18 35.24 12.02
CA LEU A 86 -11.78 34.96 13.33
C LEU A 86 -10.92 35.41 14.52
N ARG A 87 -9.60 35.58 14.31
CA ARG A 87 -8.67 36.09 15.32
C ARG A 87 -8.47 37.61 15.20
N HIS A 88 -8.97 38.22 14.13
CA HIS A 88 -8.86 39.65 13.93
C HIS A 88 -9.86 40.40 14.83
N PRO A 89 -9.47 41.51 15.48
CA PRO A 89 -10.37 42.27 16.35
C PRO A 89 -11.61 42.81 15.62
N ASP A 90 -11.48 43.15 14.33
CA ASP A 90 -12.58 43.62 13.48
C ASP A 90 -13.20 42.51 12.61
N CYS A 91 -13.39 41.30 13.17
CA CYS A 91 -13.97 40.19 12.42
C CYS A 91 -15.44 40.51 12.02
N PRO A 92 -15.81 40.42 10.74
CA PRO A 92 -17.21 40.60 10.34
C PRO A 92 -18.13 39.56 10.97
N ASP A 93 -19.31 39.98 11.44
CA ASP A 93 -20.32 39.11 12.06
C ASP A 93 -20.72 37.91 11.18
N ALA A 94 -20.71 38.09 9.85
CA ALA A 94 -20.97 37.02 8.90
C ALA A 94 -19.98 35.84 9.04
N ILE A 95 -18.72 36.11 9.37
CA ILE A 95 -17.69 35.07 9.57
C ILE A 95 -17.90 34.35 10.91
N HIS A 96 -18.42 35.04 11.94
CA HIS A 96 -18.81 34.40 13.19
C HIS A 96 -19.97 33.41 13.00
N VAL A 97 -20.97 33.76 12.18
CA VAL A 97 -22.06 32.81 11.82
C VAL A 97 -21.51 31.59 11.07
N LEU A 98 -20.55 31.81 10.17
CA LEU A 98 -19.89 30.72 9.45
C LEU A 98 -19.08 29.82 10.39
N LYS A 99 -18.46 30.36 11.44
CA LYS A 99 -17.77 29.57 12.47
C LYS A 99 -18.72 28.60 13.16
N ASP A 100 -19.91 29.06 13.54
CA ASP A 100 -20.89 28.19 14.21
C ASP A 100 -21.39 27.07 13.28
N LEU A 101 -21.53 27.35 11.99
CA LEU A 101 -21.82 26.33 10.98
C LEU A 101 -20.64 25.37 10.78
N PHE A 102 -19.43 25.91 10.70
CA PHE A 102 -18.20 25.15 10.52
C PHE A 102 -17.98 24.17 11.68
N ASP A 103 -18.09 24.63 12.92
CA ASP A 103 -17.95 23.79 14.12
C ASP A 103 -19.04 22.69 14.22
N LYS A 104 -20.21 22.91 13.60
CA LYS A 104 -21.26 21.90 13.47
C LYS A 104 -20.96 20.87 12.39
N CYS A 105 -20.44 21.30 11.24
CA CYS A 105 -20.11 20.42 10.12
C CYS A 105 -18.83 19.61 10.36
N PHE A 106 -17.85 20.20 11.03
CA PHE A 106 -16.55 19.60 11.29
C PHE A 106 -16.38 19.37 12.79
N VAL A 107 -17.10 18.34 13.28
CA VAL A 107 -16.98 17.91 14.67
C VAL A 107 -15.56 17.37 14.91
N PRO A 108 -14.81 17.87 15.91
CA PRO A 108 -13.52 17.31 16.27
C PRO A 108 -13.66 15.82 16.60
N VAL A 109 -12.73 14.99 16.11
CA VAL A 109 -12.67 13.53 16.31
C VAL A 109 -12.74 13.13 17.81
N SER A 110 -12.47 14.07 18.72
CA SER A 110 -12.56 13.90 20.17
C SER A 110 -13.99 13.93 20.75
N ARG A 111 -15.05 14.17 19.95
CA ARG A 111 -16.44 14.12 20.45
C ARG A 111 -16.94 12.66 20.43
N PRO A 112 -17.40 12.10 21.55
CA PRO A 112 -17.96 10.74 21.55
C PRO A 112 -19.26 10.72 20.74
N ASP A 113 -19.33 9.76 19.83
CA ASP A 113 -20.51 9.25 19.09
C ASP A 113 -21.70 10.19 18.92
N ALA A 114 -21.77 10.81 17.73
CA ALA A 114 -23.06 11.15 17.14
C ALA A 114 -23.18 10.37 15.82
N LEU A 115 -24.14 9.44 15.78
CA LEU A 115 -24.55 8.69 14.60
C LEU A 115 -24.83 9.62 13.43
N ASN A 116 -23.85 9.78 12.55
CA ASN A 116 -24.10 10.07 11.14
C ASN A 116 -23.23 9.08 10.39
N GLU A 117 -23.83 7.99 9.93
CA GLU A 117 -23.19 7.09 8.98
C GLU A 117 -22.82 7.93 7.75
N PHE A 118 -21.55 8.31 7.67
CA PHE A 118 -20.95 8.73 6.42
C PHE A 118 -21.08 7.54 5.46
N VAL A 119 -22.06 7.61 4.56
CA VAL A 119 -22.18 6.64 3.48
C VAL A 119 -21.04 6.92 2.50
N GLU A 120 -19.95 6.19 2.67
CA GLU A 120 -18.76 6.27 1.81
C GLU A 120 -19.15 5.89 0.37
N ARG A 121 -19.28 6.88 -0.52
CA ARG A 121 -19.48 6.65 -1.95
C ARG A 121 -18.16 6.22 -2.59
N LYS A 122 -17.81 4.94 -2.47
CA LYS A 122 -16.60 4.38 -3.08
C LYS A 122 -16.61 4.60 -4.59
N GLY A 123 -15.50 5.08 -5.15
CA GLY A 123 -15.33 5.28 -6.60
C GLY A 123 -15.47 3.99 -7.40
N THR A 124 -15.28 4.05 -8.72
CA THR A 124 -15.38 2.85 -9.58
C THR A 124 -14.22 1.90 -9.30
N HIS A 125 -13.03 2.43 -9.02
CA HIS A 125 -11.85 1.64 -8.68
C HIS A 125 -11.45 1.75 -7.21
N ARG A 126 -10.63 0.79 -6.76
CA ARG A 126 -9.98 0.83 -5.44
C ARG A 126 -8.47 0.67 -5.56
N ALA A 127 -7.74 1.41 -4.72
CA ALA A 127 -6.31 1.22 -4.55
C ALA A 127 -5.98 -0.05 -3.76
N TYR A 128 -6.84 -0.42 -2.81
CA TYR A 128 -6.62 -1.54 -1.88
C TYR A 128 -7.91 -2.32 -1.60
N VAL A 129 -7.77 -3.62 -1.35
CA VAL A 129 -8.84 -4.47 -0.85
C VAL A 129 -8.30 -5.44 0.20
N ALA A 130 -8.98 -5.51 1.35
CA ALA A 130 -8.66 -6.50 2.37
C ALA A 130 -9.39 -7.81 2.06
N HIS A 131 -8.67 -8.93 2.06
CA HIS A 131 -9.21 -10.26 1.84
C HIS A 131 -8.38 -11.30 2.61
N ASP A 132 -9.05 -12.15 3.39
CA ASP A 132 -8.44 -13.19 4.23
C ASP A 132 -7.26 -12.73 5.11
N GLY A 133 -7.34 -11.49 5.62
CA GLY A 133 -6.31 -10.87 6.45
C GLY A 133 -5.16 -10.21 5.67
N ASP A 134 -5.09 -10.40 4.35
CA ASP A 134 -4.14 -9.75 3.46
C ASP A 134 -4.72 -8.46 2.86
N ASN A 135 -3.84 -7.50 2.58
CA ASN A 135 -4.21 -6.25 1.90
C ASN A 135 -3.68 -6.26 0.47
N LEU A 136 -4.55 -6.55 -0.49
CA LEU A 136 -4.22 -6.67 -1.90
C LEU A 136 -4.31 -5.31 -2.61
N SER A 137 -3.52 -5.13 -3.67
CA SER A 137 -3.54 -3.90 -4.47
C SER A 137 -3.15 -4.14 -5.93
N PRO A 138 -3.50 -3.23 -6.86
CA PRO A 138 -2.93 -3.23 -8.20
C PRO A 138 -1.40 -3.10 -8.21
N PHE A 139 -0.75 -3.66 -9.24
CA PHE A 139 0.72 -3.61 -9.40
C PHE A 139 1.26 -2.17 -9.43
N LYS A 140 0.52 -1.25 -10.05
CA LYS A 140 0.87 0.18 -10.09
C LYS A 140 0.85 0.82 -8.71
N THR A 141 -0.02 0.35 -7.81
CA THR A 141 -0.16 0.89 -6.45
C THR A 141 0.92 0.33 -5.54
N HIS A 142 1.04 -1.00 -5.46
CA HIS A 142 2.09 -1.65 -4.68
C HIS A 142 2.48 -3.01 -5.29
N PRO A 143 3.68 -3.14 -5.88
CA PRO A 143 4.11 -4.38 -6.54
C PRO A 143 4.04 -5.62 -5.64
N GLY A 144 4.41 -5.50 -4.36
CA GLY A 144 4.43 -6.63 -3.42
C GLY A 144 3.04 -7.15 -3.06
N ASN A 145 1.99 -6.31 -3.16
CA ASN A 145 0.63 -6.68 -2.76
C ASN A 145 -0.23 -7.08 -3.98
N SER A 146 0.39 -7.13 -5.15
CA SER A 146 -0.31 -7.38 -6.43
C SER A 146 -0.21 -8.81 -6.92
N THR A 147 0.73 -9.60 -6.39
CA THR A 147 0.96 -10.97 -6.86
C THR A 147 0.11 -11.94 -6.05
N ILE A 148 -0.70 -12.73 -6.73
CA ILE A 148 -1.64 -13.67 -6.13
C ILE A 148 -1.57 -15.03 -6.81
N ILE A 149 -1.96 -16.07 -6.08
CA ILE A 149 -2.33 -17.37 -6.65
C ILE A 149 -3.85 -17.42 -6.64
N TYR A 150 -4.46 -17.65 -7.80
CA TYR A 150 -5.91 -17.65 -7.96
C TYR A 150 -6.36 -18.78 -8.88
N ARG A 151 -7.66 -19.05 -8.88
CA ARG A 151 -8.28 -20.07 -9.71
C ARG A 151 -9.17 -19.41 -10.77
N PRO A 152 -8.78 -19.40 -12.05
CA PRO A 152 -9.55 -18.72 -13.10
C PRO A 152 -10.92 -19.34 -13.35
N LEU A 153 -11.03 -20.65 -13.16
CA LEU A 153 -12.30 -21.40 -13.20
C LEU A 153 -12.26 -22.47 -12.11
N PRO A 154 -13.39 -22.77 -11.42
CA PRO A 154 -13.45 -23.71 -10.31
C PRO A 154 -12.83 -25.10 -10.56
N SER A 155 -12.84 -25.58 -11.81
CA SER A 155 -12.30 -26.88 -12.21
C SER A 155 -10.82 -26.86 -12.66
N LYS A 156 -10.19 -25.68 -12.73
CA LYS A 156 -8.81 -25.52 -13.20
C LYS A 156 -7.82 -25.46 -12.03
N PRO A 157 -6.56 -25.86 -12.25
CA PRO A 157 -5.53 -25.70 -11.24
C PRO A 157 -5.28 -24.21 -10.95
N PRO A 158 -4.90 -23.85 -9.70
CA PRO A 158 -4.49 -22.49 -9.38
C PRO A 158 -3.30 -22.04 -10.22
N VAL A 159 -3.29 -20.77 -10.58
CA VAL A 159 -2.26 -20.13 -11.38
C VAL A 159 -1.80 -18.84 -10.71
N ALA A 160 -0.59 -18.43 -11.06
CA ALA A 160 -0.01 -17.17 -10.65
C ALA A 160 -0.55 -16.01 -11.49
N GLY A 161 -0.91 -14.92 -10.83
CA GLY A 161 -1.36 -13.70 -11.48
C GLY A 161 -0.86 -12.45 -10.80
N GLN A 162 -0.96 -11.35 -11.54
CA GLN A 162 -0.68 -10.02 -11.07
C GLN A 162 -1.92 -9.14 -11.27
N ILE A 163 -2.41 -8.56 -10.18
CA ILE A 163 -3.55 -7.65 -10.17
C ILE A 163 -3.19 -6.36 -10.92
N GLN A 164 -3.95 -6.02 -11.95
CA GLN A 164 -3.79 -4.80 -12.75
C GLN A 164 -4.75 -3.70 -12.30
N SER A 165 -5.98 -4.03 -11.93
CA SER A 165 -6.96 -3.11 -11.33
C SER A 165 -7.93 -3.86 -10.41
N ILE A 166 -8.58 -3.09 -9.52
CA ILE A 166 -9.66 -3.55 -8.64
C ILE A 166 -10.85 -2.66 -8.89
N GLU A 167 -12.00 -3.27 -9.17
CA GLU A 167 -13.22 -2.58 -9.59
C GLU A 167 -14.39 -2.92 -8.66
N ASN A 168 -15.20 -1.91 -8.39
CA ASN A 168 -16.45 -2.03 -7.65
C ASN A 168 -17.58 -2.33 -8.61
N LEU A 169 -18.27 -3.44 -8.37
CA LEU A 169 -19.49 -3.77 -9.09
C LEU A 169 -20.64 -2.98 -8.48
N HIS A 170 -21.26 -2.13 -9.30
CA HIS A 170 -22.40 -1.33 -8.90
C HIS A 170 -23.67 -1.87 -9.56
N ASN A 171 -24.75 -1.97 -8.79
CA ASN A 171 -26.08 -2.18 -9.35
C ASN A 171 -26.61 -0.89 -10.01
N HIS A 172 -27.70 -1.00 -10.77
CA HIS A 172 -28.42 0.13 -11.36
C HIS A 172 -28.82 1.22 -10.34
N ASP A 173 -28.93 0.87 -9.05
CA ASP A 173 -29.23 1.80 -7.95
C ASP A 173 -27.99 2.46 -7.31
N GLY A 174 -26.79 2.21 -7.85
CA GLY A 174 -25.52 2.76 -7.35
C GLY A 174 -25.00 2.13 -6.06
N GLN A 175 -25.65 1.07 -5.55
CA GLN A 175 -25.16 0.29 -4.42
C GLN A 175 -24.10 -0.72 -4.87
N ASN A 176 -23.01 -0.81 -4.11
CA ASN A 176 -21.89 -1.72 -4.36
C ASN A 176 -22.30 -3.16 -4.02
N THR A 177 -22.37 -4.04 -5.02
CA THR A 177 -22.76 -5.45 -4.86
C THR A 177 -21.59 -6.42 -4.77
N GLY A 178 -20.39 -5.99 -5.14
CA GLY A 178 -19.21 -6.86 -5.11
C GLY A 178 -17.95 -6.17 -5.59
N ILE A 179 -16.87 -6.93 -5.63
CA ILE A 179 -15.56 -6.47 -6.11
C ILE A 179 -15.07 -7.49 -7.12
N CYS A 180 -14.58 -7.02 -8.26
CA CYS A 180 -13.85 -7.83 -9.22
C CYS A 180 -12.40 -7.37 -9.34
N LEU A 181 -11.51 -8.31 -9.62
CA LEU A 181 -10.10 -8.05 -9.90
C LEU A 181 -9.81 -8.39 -11.35
N HIS A 182 -9.06 -7.50 -11.97
CA HIS A 182 -8.52 -7.64 -13.30
C HIS A 182 -7.08 -8.14 -13.17
N VAL A 183 -6.83 -9.36 -13.64
CA VAL A 183 -5.58 -10.08 -13.34
C VAL A 183 -4.91 -10.53 -14.63
N HIS A 184 -3.64 -10.17 -14.77
CA HIS A 184 -2.78 -10.71 -15.81
C HIS A 184 -2.05 -11.94 -15.31
N ARG A 185 -2.24 -13.06 -16.01
CA ARG A 185 -1.62 -14.33 -15.64
C ARG A 185 -0.13 -14.35 -15.97
N HIS A 186 0.71 -14.91 -15.11
CA HIS A 186 2.09 -15.21 -15.47
C HIS A 186 2.16 -16.38 -16.45
N ASN A 187 3.04 -16.26 -17.46
CA ASN A 187 3.31 -17.37 -18.37
C ASN A 187 4.04 -18.49 -17.62
N LEU A 188 3.75 -19.74 -18.00
CA LEU A 188 4.47 -20.89 -17.45
C LEU A 188 5.95 -20.83 -17.85
N LEU A 189 6.80 -21.40 -17.01
CA LEU A 189 8.21 -21.58 -17.32
C LEU A 189 8.35 -22.42 -18.60
N SER A 190 9.22 -21.97 -19.51
CA SER A 190 9.55 -22.73 -20.72
C SER A 190 10.08 -24.12 -20.35
N LYS A 191 9.68 -25.17 -21.08
CA LYS A 191 10.15 -26.55 -20.86
C LYS A 191 11.68 -26.70 -20.99
N ALA A 192 12.36 -25.76 -21.65
CA ALA A 192 13.81 -25.75 -21.77
C ALA A 192 14.52 -25.28 -20.47
N LEU A 193 13.80 -24.67 -19.53
CA LEU A 193 14.35 -24.12 -18.31
C LEU A 193 13.91 -24.97 -17.11
N TYR A 194 14.87 -25.26 -16.23
CA TYR A 194 14.64 -26.00 -14.99
C TYR A 194 14.12 -25.09 -13.88
N ASP A 195 13.11 -25.57 -13.14
CA ASP A 195 12.61 -24.95 -11.91
C ASP A 195 13.40 -25.48 -10.71
N PRO A 196 14.28 -24.65 -10.09
CA PRO A 196 15.13 -25.08 -8.98
C PRO A 196 14.36 -25.32 -7.68
N PHE A 197 13.09 -24.90 -7.58
CA PHE A 197 12.29 -25.06 -6.37
C PHE A 197 11.52 -26.38 -6.32
N LEU A 198 11.51 -27.16 -7.41
CA LEU A 198 10.92 -28.50 -7.43
C LEU A 198 11.55 -29.46 -6.41
N GLN A 199 12.82 -29.25 -6.06
CA GLN A 199 13.52 -30.04 -5.04
C GLN A 199 13.06 -29.72 -3.60
N PHE A 200 12.29 -28.65 -3.39
CA PHE A 200 11.81 -28.20 -2.10
C PHE A 200 10.26 -28.16 -2.05
N PRO A 201 9.59 -29.33 -2.08
CA PRO A 201 8.12 -29.39 -2.15
C PRO A 201 7.42 -28.70 -0.97
N HIS A 202 8.09 -28.61 0.19
CA HIS A 202 7.57 -27.95 1.39
C HIS A 202 7.70 -26.42 1.37
N PHE A 203 8.46 -25.85 0.43
CA PHE A 203 8.70 -24.41 0.37
C PHE A 203 7.59 -23.65 -0.38
N ASN A 204 6.56 -24.34 -0.89
CA ASN A 204 5.40 -23.78 -1.61
C ASN A 204 5.79 -22.73 -2.66
N ALA A 205 6.94 -22.95 -3.30
CA ALA A 205 7.56 -22.06 -4.26
C ALA A 205 7.52 -22.68 -5.65
N LYS A 206 7.16 -21.88 -6.65
CA LYS A 206 7.11 -22.32 -8.04
C LYS A 206 7.63 -21.24 -8.97
N THR A 207 8.36 -21.67 -9.99
CA THR A 207 8.91 -20.76 -10.99
C THR A 207 7.95 -20.55 -12.17
N TYR A 208 7.81 -19.29 -12.54
CA TYR A 208 7.07 -18.82 -13.71
C TYR A 208 8.00 -17.99 -14.61
N SER A 209 7.54 -17.69 -15.82
CA SER A 209 8.15 -16.65 -16.64
C SER A 209 7.88 -15.27 -16.00
N THR A 210 8.85 -14.37 -16.12
CA THR A 210 8.65 -12.95 -15.75
C THR A 210 7.64 -12.25 -16.66
N THR A 211 7.38 -12.79 -17.85
CA THR A 211 6.40 -12.24 -18.79
C THR A 211 4.97 -12.60 -18.39
N LEU A 212 4.09 -11.60 -18.48
CA LEU A 212 2.66 -11.74 -18.31
C LEU A 212 2.00 -12.15 -19.63
N ARG A 213 0.87 -12.84 -19.53
CA ARG A 213 -0.02 -13.13 -20.65
C ARG A 213 -0.82 -11.87 -20.99
N ALA A 214 -1.03 -11.60 -22.27
CA ALA A 214 -1.78 -10.43 -22.73
C ALA A 214 -3.28 -10.51 -22.49
N ALA A 215 -3.83 -11.72 -22.34
CA ALA A 215 -5.23 -11.92 -22.00
C ALA A 215 -5.44 -11.72 -20.50
N GLU A 216 -6.43 -10.89 -20.17
CA GLU A 216 -6.84 -10.59 -18.81
C GLU A 216 -7.88 -11.60 -18.32
N ASP A 217 -7.73 -12.04 -17.07
CA ASP A 217 -8.75 -12.80 -16.35
C ASP A 217 -9.46 -11.85 -15.38
N ILE A 218 -10.80 -11.86 -15.39
CA ILE A 218 -11.63 -11.12 -14.43
C ILE A 218 -12.11 -12.13 -13.40
N ILE A 219 -11.79 -11.90 -12.12
CA ILE A 219 -12.06 -12.83 -11.04
C ILE A 219 -12.71 -12.14 -9.83
N GLY A 220 -13.44 -12.90 -9.02
CA GLY A 220 -13.90 -12.45 -7.71
C GLY A 220 -12.81 -12.61 -6.65
N LEU A 221 -13.08 -12.08 -5.45
CA LEU A 221 -12.21 -12.30 -4.29
C LEU A 221 -12.16 -13.78 -3.88
N ASP A 222 -13.28 -14.49 -3.95
CA ASP A 222 -13.37 -15.90 -3.56
C ASP A 222 -12.59 -16.86 -4.48
N ASP A 223 -12.19 -16.39 -5.66
CA ASP A 223 -11.33 -17.13 -6.59
C ASP A 223 -9.84 -17.07 -6.20
N ILE A 224 -9.48 -16.19 -5.26
CA ILE A 224 -8.12 -16.06 -4.73
C ILE A 224 -7.84 -17.23 -3.80
N VAL A 225 -6.72 -17.92 -4.07
CA VAL A 225 -6.26 -19.05 -3.27
C VAL A 225 -5.25 -18.60 -2.23
N ALA A 226 -4.38 -17.64 -2.58
CA ALA A 226 -3.39 -17.08 -1.66
C ALA A 226 -2.80 -15.76 -2.18
N HIS A 227 -2.38 -14.89 -1.26
CA HIS A 227 -1.38 -13.87 -1.56
C HIS A 227 -0.01 -14.53 -1.79
N ALA A 228 0.80 -13.97 -2.69
CA ALA A 228 2.10 -14.53 -3.02
C ALA A 228 3.21 -13.47 -3.07
N ALA A 229 4.38 -13.82 -2.55
CA ALA A 229 5.60 -13.05 -2.75
C ALA A 229 6.22 -13.40 -4.10
N GLN A 230 6.75 -12.40 -4.80
CA GLN A 230 7.45 -12.56 -6.06
C GLN A 230 8.91 -12.15 -5.96
N TYR A 231 9.80 -12.94 -6.53
CA TYR A 231 11.20 -12.57 -6.73
C TYR A 231 11.65 -12.89 -8.16
N ASN A 232 12.13 -11.87 -8.87
CA ASN A 232 12.66 -12.01 -10.22
C ASN A 232 14.14 -12.42 -10.16
N TYR A 233 14.52 -13.41 -10.95
CA TYR A 233 15.89 -13.88 -11.04
C TYR A 233 16.28 -14.22 -12.50
N SER A 234 17.51 -14.70 -12.69
CA SER A 234 18.14 -14.78 -14.02
C SER A 234 17.34 -15.56 -15.05
N HIS A 235 17.50 -15.19 -16.33
CA HIS A 235 16.87 -15.81 -17.51
C HIS A 235 15.36 -15.60 -17.65
N GLY A 236 14.85 -14.43 -17.22
CA GLY A 236 13.43 -14.10 -17.36
C GLY A 236 12.53 -15.00 -16.52
N ARG A 237 13.01 -15.40 -15.34
CA ARG A 237 12.30 -16.27 -14.41
C ARG A 237 11.89 -15.50 -13.17
N SER A 238 10.72 -15.84 -12.65
CA SER A 238 10.19 -15.28 -11.42
C SER A 238 9.72 -16.42 -10.54
N VAL A 239 10.23 -16.49 -9.32
CA VAL A 239 9.70 -17.43 -8.32
C VAL A 239 8.56 -16.75 -7.59
N MET A 240 7.52 -17.54 -7.35
CA MET A 240 6.39 -17.13 -6.52
C MET A 240 6.25 -18.07 -5.35
N VAL A 241 6.07 -17.49 -4.17
CA VAL A 241 5.92 -18.22 -2.91
C VAL A 241 4.57 -17.85 -2.31
N SER A 242 3.73 -18.86 -2.07
CA SER A 242 2.45 -18.67 -1.39
C SER A 242 2.70 -18.19 0.04
N LEU A 243 2.05 -17.09 0.42
CA LEU A 243 2.16 -16.51 1.78
C LEU A 243 1.03 -16.96 2.71
N SER A 244 0.03 -17.68 2.17
CA SER A 244 -1.02 -18.27 2.98
C SER A 244 -0.43 -19.20 4.05
N ARG A 245 -0.84 -18.98 5.30
CA ARG A 245 -0.49 -19.86 6.42
C ARG A 245 -1.35 -21.12 6.29
N GLN A 246 -0.73 -22.24 5.95
CA GLN A 246 -1.35 -23.58 6.08
C GLN A 246 -1.44 -23.99 7.55
#